data_AF-X0UPT2-F1
#
_entry.id   AF-X0UPT2-F1
#
_cell.length_a   1.000
_cell.length_b   1.000
_cell.length_c   1.000
_cell.angle_alpha   90.00
_cell.angle_beta   90.00
_cell.angle_gamma   90.00
#
_symmetry.space_group_name_H-M   'P 1'
#
loop_
_entity.id
_entity.type
_entity.pdbx_description
1 polymer ?
#
loop_
_entity_poly.entity_id
_entity_poly.type
_entity_poly.pdbx_seq_one_letter_code
_entity_poly.pdbx_strand_id
1 'polypeptide(L)'
;MVIQEASNAQNGIAEFRIDQTKLELIKRTICRSATDDELQLFVHACKRTGLDPFMRQIFAVKRWDSSMKREVMTIQTGIDGYRLIADRTGRYAPGRDTEFGYDDKGNLQWSKAYVKKMTPDGQWHEISATAFWSEYVQTTREGKPTAFWMKKGHIMLSKCAEALALRKTFPAELSGIYTKEEMAQEISPPEVAQNEKQ
;
A
#
# COMPACT_ATOMS: atom_id res chain seq x y z
N MET A 1 -5.52 46.59 -25.03
CA MET A 1 -6.49 45.56 -25.46
C MET A 1 -6.03 44.23 -24.86
N VAL A 2 -6.78 43.77 -23.85
CA VAL A 2 -6.93 42.38 -23.33
C VAL A 2 -5.64 41.62 -22.97
N ILE A 3 -5.20 41.67 -21.71
CA ILE A 3 -5.38 40.64 -20.63
C ILE A 3 -4.69 39.30 -20.94
N GLN A 4 -3.67 38.97 -20.14
CA GLN A 4 -3.61 37.65 -19.51
C GLN A 4 -2.84 37.74 -18.18
N GLU A 5 -3.61 37.88 -17.11
CA GLU A 5 -3.16 37.66 -15.74
C GLU A 5 -2.71 36.20 -15.60
N ALA A 6 -1.52 36.01 -15.02
CA ALA A 6 -1.08 34.69 -14.58
C ALA A 6 -2.06 34.21 -13.50
N SER A 7 -2.95 33.30 -13.89
CA SER A 7 -3.83 32.55 -13.00
C SER A 7 -2.97 31.79 -12.00
N ASN A 8 -2.88 32.33 -10.79
CA ASN A 8 -2.30 31.67 -9.63
C ASN A 8 -3.30 30.58 -9.23
N ALA A 9 -3.13 29.37 -9.79
CA ALA A 9 -3.89 28.20 -9.40
C ALA A 9 -3.50 27.84 -7.96
N GLN A 10 -4.20 28.44 -6.99
CA GLN A 10 -4.28 27.93 -5.63
C GLN A 10 -4.88 26.53 -5.72
N ASN A 11 -4.02 25.51 -5.75
CA ASN A 11 -4.39 24.13 -5.49
C ASN A 11 -4.90 24.06 -4.03
N GLY A 12 -6.21 24.23 -3.86
CA GLY A 12 -6.91 23.95 -2.62
C GLY A 12 -6.86 22.45 -2.36
N ILE A 13 -5.77 21.98 -1.75
CA ILE A 13 -5.78 20.68 -1.09
C ILE A 13 -6.81 20.82 0.03
N ALA A 14 -7.97 20.20 -0.13
CA ALA A 14 -8.96 20.09 0.93
C ALA A 14 -8.28 19.40 2.12
N GLU A 15 -7.88 20.20 3.10
CA GLU A 15 -7.25 19.73 4.31
C GLU A 15 -8.22 18.73 4.96
N PHE A 16 -7.79 17.48 5.14
CA PHE A 16 -8.60 16.45 5.78
C PHE A 16 -8.78 16.81 7.25
N ARG A 17 -9.74 17.68 7.55
CA ARG A 17 -10.11 18.07 8.91
C ARG A 17 -10.91 16.93 9.53
N ILE A 18 -10.39 16.44 10.64
CA ILE A 18 -11.04 15.43 11.47
C ILE A 18 -11.60 16.17 12.66
N ASP A 19 -12.91 16.40 12.64
CA ASP A 19 -13.67 16.80 13.81
C ASP A 19 -14.03 15.57 14.68
N GLN A 20 -14.64 15.83 15.83
CA GLN A 20 -14.99 14.79 16.79
C GLN A 20 -15.99 13.78 16.21
N THR A 21 -16.97 14.24 15.43
CA THR A 21 -17.97 13.38 14.80
C THR A 21 -17.33 12.44 13.78
N LYS A 22 -16.41 12.95 12.96
CA LYS A 22 -15.65 12.16 11.98
C LYS A 22 -14.72 11.17 12.67
N LEU A 23 -14.09 11.55 13.79
CA LEU A 23 -13.26 10.66 14.58
C LEU A 23 -14.06 9.45 15.10
N GLU A 24 -15.25 9.69 15.66
CA GLU A 24 -16.15 8.61 16.10
C GLU A 24 -16.64 7.74 14.94
N LEU A 25 -16.86 8.32 13.76
CA LEU A 25 -17.22 7.57 12.57
C LEU A 25 -16.07 6.65 12.12
N ILE A 26 -14.82 7.15 12.12
CA ILE A 26 -13.64 6.35 11.81
C ILE A 26 -13.51 5.21 12.81
N LYS A 27 -13.65 5.49 14.12
CA LYS A 27 -13.58 4.47 15.18
C LYS A 27 -14.61 3.36 14.98
N ARG A 28 -15.87 3.69 14.67
CA ARG A 28 -16.95 2.70 14.54
C ARG A 28 -16.94 1.93 13.20
N THR A 29 -16.42 2.52 12.12
CA THR A 29 -16.54 1.93 10.78
C THR A 29 -15.23 1.36 10.25
N ILE A 30 -14.10 2.02 10.47
CA ILE A 30 -12.79 1.68 9.89
C ILE A 30 -11.90 1.02 10.94
N CYS A 31 -11.78 1.62 12.12
CA CYS A 31 -10.92 1.15 13.22
C CYS A 31 -11.71 0.36 14.26
N ARG A 32 -12.56 -0.58 13.82
CA ARG A 32 -13.36 -1.40 14.73
C ARG A 32 -12.45 -2.14 15.71
N SER A 33 -12.80 -2.10 16.98
CA SER A 33 -12.04 -2.74 18.07
C SER A 33 -10.61 -2.20 18.27
N ALA A 34 -10.31 -1.02 17.72
CA ALA A 34 -9.07 -0.32 18.01
C ALA A 34 -9.12 0.34 19.40
N THR A 35 -8.00 0.32 20.12
CA THR A 35 -7.82 1.14 21.31
C THR A 35 -7.79 2.63 20.94
N ASP A 36 -7.90 3.52 21.93
CA ASP A 36 -7.77 4.95 21.69
C ASP A 36 -6.39 5.34 21.16
N ASP A 37 -5.33 4.67 21.64
CA ASP A 37 -3.96 4.87 21.14
C ASP A 37 -3.82 4.40 19.69
N GLU A 38 -4.39 3.23 19.34
CA GLU A 38 -4.41 2.71 17.97
C GLU A 38 -5.17 3.69 17.05
N LEU A 39 -6.33 4.21 17.49
CA LEU A 39 -7.07 5.21 16.73
C LEU A 39 -6.26 6.49 16.52
N GLN A 40 -5.60 7.00 17.56
CA GLN A 40 -4.75 8.19 17.48
C GLN A 40 -3.60 7.98 16.50
N LEU A 41 -2.93 6.81 16.56
CA LEU A 41 -1.87 6.44 15.64
C LEU A 41 -2.36 6.43 14.18
N PHE A 42 -3.51 5.80 13.93
CA PHE A 42 -4.11 5.75 12.59
C PHE A 42 -4.48 7.13 12.05
N VAL A 43 -5.10 7.96 12.90
CA VAL A 43 -5.46 9.34 12.57
C VAL A 43 -4.23 10.18 12.29
N HIS A 44 -3.17 10.03 13.08
CA HIS A 44 -1.90 10.71 12.84
C HIS A 44 -1.33 10.34 11.47
N ALA A 45 -1.36 9.06 11.10
CA ALA A 45 -0.93 8.62 9.77
C ALA A 45 -1.79 9.21 8.64
N CYS A 46 -3.12 9.24 8.79
CA CYS A 46 -4.01 9.88 7.81
C CYS A 46 -3.67 11.37 7.63
N LYS A 47 -3.45 12.11 8.73
CA LYS A 47 -3.09 13.53 8.68
C LYS A 47 -1.72 13.76 8.04
N ARG A 48 -0.71 13.01 8.45
CA ARG A 48 0.67 13.12 7.95
C ARG A 48 0.75 12.85 6.44
N THR A 49 0.02 11.85 5.96
CA THR A 49 0.06 11.42 4.55
C THR A 49 -0.98 12.13 3.69
N GLY A 50 -2.01 12.72 4.31
CA GLY A 50 -3.18 13.27 3.62
C GLY A 50 -4.00 12.20 2.90
N LEU A 51 -3.93 10.92 3.33
CA LEU A 51 -4.72 9.84 2.76
C LEU A 51 -6.09 9.74 3.44
N ASP A 52 -7.11 9.45 2.64
CA ASP A 52 -8.49 9.32 3.10
C ASP A 52 -8.86 7.84 3.34
N PRO A 53 -9.19 7.45 4.58
CA PRO A 53 -9.58 6.07 4.89
C PRO A 53 -10.98 5.70 4.33
N PHE A 54 -11.86 6.66 4.08
CA PHE A 54 -13.17 6.43 3.46
C PHE A 54 -13.05 6.16 1.96
N MET A 55 -12.04 6.74 1.30
CA MET A 55 -11.71 6.44 -0.09
C MET A 55 -10.88 5.17 -0.25
N ARG A 56 -10.66 4.39 0.83
CA ARG A 56 -9.89 3.15 0.83
C ARG A 56 -8.44 3.34 0.37
N GLN A 57 -7.85 4.49 0.67
CA GLN A 57 -6.44 4.77 0.37
C GLN A 57 -5.52 4.27 1.48
N ILE A 58 -6.00 4.24 2.73
CA ILE A 58 -5.29 3.78 3.92
C ILE A 58 -6.24 2.98 4.82
N PHE A 59 -5.73 1.94 5.47
CA PHE A 59 -6.49 0.96 6.22
C PHE A 59 -5.88 0.71 7.61
N ALA A 60 -6.74 0.54 8.61
CA ALA A 60 -6.36 0.00 9.91
C ALA A 60 -6.73 -1.48 9.93
N VAL A 61 -5.73 -2.36 10.04
CA VAL A 61 -5.93 -3.82 9.99
C VAL A 61 -5.37 -4.44 11.25
N LYS A 62 -6.23 -5.03 12.08
CA LYS A 62 -5.79 -5.84 13.22
C LYS A 62 -5.36 -7.22 12.74
N ARG A 63 -4.22 -7.69 13.24
CA ARG A 63 -3.70 -9.03 13.02
C ARG A 63 -3.19 -9.60 14.33
N TRP A 64 -3.23 -10.92 14.46
CA TRP A 64 -2.63 -11.61 15.59
C TRP A 64 -1.11 -11.42 15.55
N ASP A 65 -0.55 -10.95 16.66
CA ASP A 65 0.87 -10.88 16.89
C ASP A 65 1.26 -12.01 17.86
N SER A 66 2.03 -12.99 17.38
CA SER A 66 2.43 -14.15 18.17
C SER A 66 3.43 -13.82 19.28
N SER A 67 4.22 -12.75 19.13
CA SER A 67 5.16 -12.30 20.16
C SER A 67 4.43 -11.64 21.32
N MET A 68 3.47 -10.76 21.01
CA MET A 68 2.66 -10.06 22.00
C MET A 68 1.45 -10.87 22.49
N LYS A 69 1.16 -12.01 21.85
CA LYS A 69 0.01 -12.89 22.11
C LYS A 69 -1.33 -12.14 22.14
N ARG A 70 -1.50 -11.18 21.22
CA ARG A 70 -2.72 -10.37 21.11
C ARG A 70 -2.89 -9.82 19.69
N GLU A 71 -4.08 -9.33 19.39
CA GLU A 71 -4.28 -8.56 18.17
C GLU A 71 -3.64 -7.17 18.27
N VAL A 72 -2.85 -6.82 17.27
CA VAL A 72 -2.21 -5.50 17.12
C VAL A 72 -2.69 -4.87 15.82
N MET A 73 -3.07 -3.59 15.87
CA MET A 73 -3.42 -2.83 14.67
C MET A 73 -2.17 -2.44 13.87
N THR A 74 -2.24 -2.69 12.57
CA THR A 74 -1.23 -2.27 11.59
C THR A 74 -1.85 -1.30 10.59
N ILE A 75 -1.07 -0.31 10.17
CA ILE A 75 -1.49 0.67 9.17
C ILE A 75 -1.00 0.19 7.81
N GLN A 76 -1.94 -0.04 6.89
CA GLN A 76 -1.65 -0.50 5.54
C GLN A 76 -2.14 0.52 4.53
N THR A 77 -1.33 0.81 3.53
CA THR A 77 -1.68 1.73 2.44
C THR A 77 -2.10 0.93 1.21
N GLY A 78 -3.19 1.33 0.56
CA GLY A 78 -3.57 0.77 -0.73
C GLY A 78 -2.64 1.27 -1.84
N ILE A 79 -2.56 0.54 -2.95
CA ILE A 79 -1.81 0.99 -4.13
C ILE A 79 -2.26 2.38 -4.62
N ASP A 80 -3.56 2.68 -4.52
CA ASP A 80 -4.10 3.99 -4.90
C ASP A 80 -3.65 5.10 -3.94
N GLY A 81 -3.38 4.78 -2.68
CA GLY A 81 -2.75 5.70 -1.73
C GLY A 81 -1.32 6.06 -2.14
N TYR A 82 -0.53 5.08 -2.58
CA TYR A 82 0.82 5.33 -3.09
C TYR A 82 0.80 6.17 -4.37
N ARG A 83 -0.11 5.84 -5.30
CA ARG A 83 -0.29 6.60 -6.55
C ARG A 83 -0.68 8.05 -6.25
N LEU A 84 -1.60 8.30 -5.32
CA LEU A 84 -2.00 9.64 -4.93
C LEU A 84 -0.86 10.43 -4.29
N ILE A 85 -0.08 9.80 -3.39
CA ILE A 85 1.09 10.46 -2.79
C ILE A 85 2.12 10.82 -3.88
N ALA A 86 2.39 9.90 -4.81
CA ALA A 86 3.29 10.14 -5.92
C ALA A 86 2.77 11.27 -6.83
N ASP A 87 1.50 11.27 -7.20
CA ASP A 87 0.85 12.28 -8.04
C ASP A 87 0.96 13.69 -7.43
N ARG A 88 0.73 13.82 -6.12
CA ARG A 88 0.86 15.08 -5.38
C ARG A 88 2.25 15.69 -5.41
N THR A 89 3.29 14.93 -5.77
CA THR A 89 4.64 15.48 -5.93
C THR A 89 4.79 16.36 -7.17
N GLY A 90 3.84 16.29 -8.12
CA GLY A 90 3.95 16.91 -9.44
C GLY A 90 5.07 16.32 -10.31
N ARG A 91 5.69 15.23 -9.86
CA ARG A 91 6.87 14.60 -10.48
C ARG A 91 6.64 13.12 -10.78
N TYR A 92 5.37 12.69 -10.89
CA TYR A 92 4.97 11.32 -11.15
C TYR A 92 4.20 11.22 -12.46
N ALA A 93 4.42 10.13 -13.19
CA ALA A 93 3.52 9.68 -14.24
C ALA A 93 3.48 8.13 -14.26
N PRO A 94 2.36 7.53 -14.66
CA PRO A 94 2.32 6.09 -14.95
C PRO A 94 3.39 5.71 -15.98
N GLY A 95 4.00 4.53 -15.79
CA GLY A 95 4.91 3.96 -16.76
C GLY A 95 4.18 3.18 -17.86
N ARG A 96 4.96 2.42 -18.63
CA ARG A 96 4.44 1.44 -19.59
C ARG A 96 3.78 0.24 -18.89
N ASP A 97 3.07 -0.56 -19.67
CA ASP A 97 2.38 -1.76 -19.19
C ASP A 97 3.34 -2.72 -18.46
N THR A 98 2.77 -3.40 -17.46
CA THR A 98 3.47 -4.40 -16.66
C THR A 98 3.90 -5.58 -17.52
N GLU A 99 5.15 -6.02 -17.34
CA GLU A 99 5.68 -7.23 -17.94
C GLU A 99 5.51 -8.42 -16.98
N PHE A 100 5.30 -9.62 -17.54
CA PHE A 100 5.13 -10.85 -16.78
C PHE A 100 6.08 -11.93 -17.30
N GLY A 101 6.65 -12.71 -16.39
CA GLY A 101 7.41 -13.90 -16.71
C GLY A 101 6.75 -15.17 -16.22
N TYR A 102 6.95 -16.23 -16.99
CA TYR A 102 6.35 -17.54 -16.75
C TYR A 102 7.44 -18.61 -16.78
N ASP A 103 7.18 -19.74 -16.12
CA ASP A 103 7.99 -20.94 -16.28
C ASP A 103 7.61 -21.71 -17.57
N ASP A 104 8.34 -22.79 -17.87
CA ASP A 104 8.11 -23.64 -19.05
C ASP A 104 6.71 -24.30 -19.07
N LYS A 105 6.01 -24.30 -17.94
CA LYS A 105 4.65 -24.86 -17.79
C LYS A 105 3.58 -23.77 -17.88
N GLY A 106 3.96 -22.51 -18.10
CA GLY A 106 3.05 -21.38 -18.20
C GLY A 106 2.58 -20.82 -16.84
N ASN A 107 3.21 -21.20 -15.73
CA ASN A 107 2.87 -20.63 -14.42
C ASN A 107 3.52 -19.26 -14.25
N LEU A 108 2.77 -18.29 -13.73
CA LEU A 108 3.26 -16.94 -13.44
C LEU A 108 4.37 -16.99 -12.37
N GLN A 109 5.55 -16.46 -12.71
CA GLN A 109 6.73 -16.45 -11.84
C GLN A 109 7.08 -15.06 -11.31
N TRP A 110 6.94 -14.02 -12.12
CA TRP A 110 7.25 -12.66 -11.71
C TRP A 110 6.43 -11.64 -12.49
N SER A 111 6.35 -10.43 -11.92
CA SER A 111 5.76 -9.27 -12.56
C SER A 111 6.70 -8.08 -12.40
N LYS A 112 6.90 -7.30 -13.46
CA LYS A 112 7.75 -6.10 -13.46
C LYS A 112 6.93 -4.89 -13.87
N ALA A 113 6.84 -3.92 -12.98
CA ALA A 113 6.09 -2.69 -13.18
C ALA A 113 7.04 -1.51 -13.43
N TYR A 114 6.49 -0.48 -14.08
CA TYR A 114 7.21 0.72 -14.51
C TYR A 114 6.47 1.97 -14.02
N VAL A 115 7.21 2.94 -13.51
CA VAL A 115 6.72 4.27 -13.13
C VAL A 115 7.70 5.32 -13.62
N LYS A 116 7.22 6.55 -13.85
CA LYS A 116 8.08 7.64 -14.28
C LYS A 116 8.22 8.70 -13.20
N LYS A 117 9.43 9.24 -13.06
CA LYS A 117 9.75 10.35 -12.16
C LYS A 117 10.39 11.49 -12.91
N MET A 118 9.93 12.70 -12.62
CA MET A 118 10.62 13.92 -13.04
C MET A 118 11.67 14.33 -12.00
N THR A 119 12.92 14.45 -12.43
CA THR A 119 14.01 14.98 -11.60
C THR A 119 14.00 16.51 -11.57
N PRO A 120 14.73 17.17 -10.64
CA PRO A 120 14.71 18.63 -10.51
C PRO A 120 15.12 19.42 -11.77
N ASP A 121 15.86 18.79 -12.67
CA ASP A 121 16.24 19.32 -13.99
C ASP A 121 15.13 19.20 -15.05
N GLY A 122 13.95 18.68 -14.69
CA GLY A 122 12.79 18.54 -15.56
C GLY A 122 12.83 17.28 -16.44
N GLN A 123 13.85 16.43 -16.31
CA GLN A 123 13.96 15.20 -17.09
C GLN A 123 13.10 14.08 -16.49
N TRP A 124 12.50 13.28 -17.38
CA TRP A 124 11.70 12.12 -16.98
C TRP A 124 12.53 10.84 -17.07
N HIS A 125 12.60 10.13 -15.96
CA HIS A 125 13.25 8.82 -15.86
C HIS A 125 12.21 7.73 -15.64
N GLU A 126 12.37 6.59 -16.29
CA GLU A 126 11.58 5.39 -16.02
C GLU A 126 12.29 4.55 -14.95
N ILE A 127 11.54 4.19 -13.91
CA ILE A 127 11.99 3.35 -12.81
C ILE A 127 11.14 2.09 -12.83
N SER A 128 11.77 0.94 -12.66
CA SER A 128 11.08 -0.34 -12.57
C SER A 128 11.44 -1.10 -11.31
N ALA A 129 10.53 -1.96 -10.89
CA ALA A 129 10.77 -3.00 -9.89
C ALA A 129 10.04 -4.29 -10.27
N THR A 130 10.60 -5.41 -9.81
CA THR A 130 10.07 -6.75 -10.07
C THR A 130 9.62 -7.37 -8.76
N ALA A 131 8.42 -7.96 -8.75
CA ALA A 131 7.92 -8.80 -7.67
C ALA A 131 7.91 -10.26 -8.13
N PHE A 132 8.47 -11.15 -7.31
CA PHE A 132 8.48 -12.59 -7.58
C PHE A 132 7.30 -13.28 -6.91
N TRP A 133 6.62 -14.18 -7.63
CA TRP A 133 5.47 -14.92 -7.13
C TRP A 133 5.79 -15.65 -5.83
N SER A 134 6.95 -16.31 -5.77
CA SER A 134 7.43 -17.06 -4.60
C SER A 134 7.55 -16.23 -3.33
N GLU A 135 7.78 -14.92 -3.47
CA GLU A 135 7.91 -14.00 -2.35
C GLU A 135 6.55 -13.46 -1.93
N TYR A 136 5.69 -13.08 -2.88
CA TYR A 136 4.49 -12.29 -2.58
C TYR A 136 3.19 -13.08 -2.43
N VAL A 137 3.13 -14.32 -2.92
CA VAL A 137 1.89 -15.09 -2.92
C VAL A 137 1.40 -15.35 -1.48
N GLN A 138 0.17 -14.91 -1.19
CA GLN A 138 -0.46 -15.25 0.10
C GLN A 138 -1.04 -16.66 0.03
N THR A 139 -0.61 -17.50 0.96
CA THR A 139 -1.02 -18.90 1.07
C THR A 139 -1.98 -19.14 2.23
N THR A 140 -2.77 -20.20 2.13
CA THR A 140 -3.59 -20.73 3.22
C THR A 140 -2.71 -21.51 4.20
N ARG A 141 -3.29 -21.96 5.33
CA ARG A 141 -2.60 -22.85 6.29
C ARG A 141 -2.09 -24.16 5.67
N GLU A 142 -2.68 -24.59 4.56
CA GLU A 142 -2.27 -25.78 3.80
C GLU A 142 -1.18 -25.49 2.76
N GLY A 143 -0.63 -24.26 2.72
CA GLY A 143 0.42 -23.86 1.79
C GLY A 143 -0.06 -23.55 0.37
N LYS A 144 -1.36 -23.61 0.09
CA LYS A 144 -1.93 -23.31 -1.24
C LYS A 144 -2.19 -21.81 -1.40
N PRO A 145 -2.03 -21.21 -2.59
CA PRO A 145 -2.41 -19.82 -2.81
C PRO A 145 -3.88 -19.57 -2.44
N THR A 146 -4.16 -18.42 -1.82
CA THR A 146 -5.54 -18.03 -1.49
C THR A 146 -6.39 -17.83 -2.76
N ALA A 147 -7.73 -17.87 -2.62
CA ALA A 147 -8.66 -17.79 -3.75
C ALA A 147 -8.44 -16.56 -4.66
N PHE A 148 -8.05 -15.42 -4.09
CA PHE A 148 -7.74 -14.22 -4.87
C PHE A 148 -6.47 -14.39 -5.70
N TRP A 149 -5.41 -14.96 -5.12
CA TRP A 149 -4.16 -15.21 -5.84
C TRP A 149 -4.32 -16.27 -6.93
N MET A 150 -5.12 -17.32 -6.69
CA MET A 150 -5.44 -18.31 -7.72
C MET A 150 -6.24 -17.70 -8.89
N LYS A 151 -7.22 -16.83 -8.62
CA LYS A 151 -8.11 -16.29 -9.67
C LYS A 151 -7.56 -15.02 -10.36
N LYS A 152 -6.72 -14.25 -9.67
CA LYS A 152 -6.29 -12.90 -10.08
C LYS A 152 -4.78 -12.69 -9.90
N GLY A 153 -3.99 -13.75 -10.07
CA GLY A 153 -2.53 -13.76 -9.85
C GLY A 153 -1.79 -12.60 -10.51
N HIS A 154 -2.02 -12.34 -11.80
CA HIS A 154 -1.40 -11.22 -12.52
C HIS A 154 -1.68 -9.85 -11.89
N ILE A 155 -2.94 -9.59 -11.52
CA ILE A 155 -3.33 -8.31 -10.92
C ILE A 155 -2.69 -8.16 -9.54
N MET A 156 -2.67 -9.24 -8.75
CA MET A 156 -2.08 -9.22 -7.41
C MET A 156 -0.56 -8.97 -7.49
N LEU A 157 0.14 -9.69 -8.35
CA LEU A 157 1.59 -9.56 -8.49
C LEU A 157 2.00 -8.24 -9.14
N SER A 158 1.22 -7.75 -10.12
CA SER A 158 1.43 -6.42 -10.71
C SER A 158 1.33 -5.31 -9.68
N LYS A 159 0.38 -5.39 -8.73
CA LYS A 159 0.26 -4.41 -7.65
C LYS A 159 1.46 -4.43 -6.72
N CYS A 160 2.01 -5.62 -6.42
CA CYS A 160 3.23 -5.74 -5.64
C CYS A 160 4.41 -5.06 -6.35
N ALA A 161 4.60 -5.37 -7.64
CA ALA A 161 5.69 -4.80 -8.44
C ALA A 161 5.58 -3.28 -8.55
N GLU A 162 4.37 -2.74 -8.73
CA GLU A 162 4.12 -1.30 -8.79
C GLU A 162 4.38 -0.62 -7.45
N ALA A 163 3.97 -1.23 -6.32
CA ALA A 163 4.26 -0.71 -5.00
C ALA A 163 5.77 -0.59 -4.75
N LEU A 164 6.55 -1.61 -5.13
CA LEU A 164 8.01 -1.58 -5.07
C LEU A 164 8.60 -0.48 -5.96
N ALA A 165 8.09 -0.33 -7.17
CA ALA A 165 8.55 0.70 -8.11
C ALA A 165 8.27 2.10 -7.56
N LEU A 166 7.08 2.34 -6.99
CA LEU A 166 6.71 3.59 -6.34
C LEU A 166 7.59 3.87 -5.12
N ARG A 167 7.85 2.88 -4.27
CA ARG A 167 8.75 3.04 -3.10
C ARG A 167 10.16 3.41 -3.51
N LYS A 168 10.70 2.75 -4.55
CA LYS A 168 12.01 3.09 -5.12
C LYS A 168 12.04 4.51 -5.68
N THR A 169 10.92 4.97 -6.21
CA THR A 169 10.80 6.25 -6.89
C THR A 169 10.59 7.42 -5.93
N PHE A 170 9.78 7.25 -4.89
CA PHE A 170 9.40 8.27 -3.91
C PHE A 170 9.69 7.80 -2.47
N PRO A 171 10.96 7.49 -2.14
CA PRO A 171 11.31 6.85 -0.87
C PRO A 171 11.06 7.76 0.34
N ALA A 172 11.18 9.08 0.19
CA ALA A 172 10.91 10.02 1.27
C ALA A 172 9.41 10.18 1.53
N GLU A 173 8.63 10.32 0.46
CA GLU A 173 7.19 10.52 0.50
C GLU A 173 6.43 9.27 0.99
N LEU A 174 6.94 8.08 0.68
CA LEU A 174 6.37 6.80 1.09
C LEU A 174 7.03 6.21 2.36
N SER A 175 7.90 6.98 3.02
CA SER A 175 8.56 6.55 4.25
C SER A 175 7.57 6.43 5.42
N GLY A 176 7.66 5.33 6.17
CA GLY A 176 6.81 5.08 7.34
C GLY A 176 5.38 4.61 7.02
N ILE A 177 5.06 4.36 5.76
CA ILE A 177 3.83 3.69 5.33
C ILE A 177 4.17 2.49 4.47
N TYR A 178 3.38 1.43 4.58
CA TYR A 178 3.64 0.16 3.91
C TYR A 178 2.37 -0.33 3.22
N THR A 179 2.51 -0.96 2.05
CA THR A 179 1.36 -1.66 1.46
C THR A 179 1.09 -2.96 2.19
N LYS A 180 -0.12 -3.49 1.99
CA LYS A 180 -0.49 -4.79 2.55
C LYS A 180 0.51 -5.88 2.13
N GLU A 181 0.97 -5.82 0.89
CA GLU A 181 1.84 -6.78 0.24
C GLU A 181 3.24 -6.79 0.87
N GLU A 182 3.76 -5.62 1.29
CA GLU A 182 5.05 -5.51 1.98
C GLU A 182 4.99 -6.03 3.43
N MET A 183 3.88 -5.77 4.12
CA MET A 183 3.70 -6.23 5.51
C MET A 183 3.31 -7.70 5.63
N ALA A 184 2.77 -8.32 4.57
CA ALA A 184 2.45 -9.74 4.58
C ALA A 184 3.70 -10.64 4.73
N GLN A 185 4.89 -10.07 4.47
CA GLN A 185 6.17 -10.75 4.58
C GLN A 185 6.71 -10.85 6.02
N GLU A 186 6.25 -9.99 6.94
CA GLU A 186 6.75 -9.94 8.32
C GLU A 186 5.99 -10.87 9.29
N ILE A 187 5.09 -11.72 8.79
CA ILE A 187 4.39 -12.69 9.64
C ILE A 187 5.36 -13.83 9.98
N SER A 188 5.76 -13.86 11.25
CA SER A 188 6.60 -14.87 11.90
C SER A 188 6.18 -16.33 11.59
N PRO A 189 7.12 -17.30 11.64
CA PRO A 189 6.95 -18.64 11.09
C PRO A 189 5.72 -19.40 11.63
N PRO A 190 5.21 -20.40 10.88
CA PRO A 190 4.08 -21.20 11.31
C PRO A 190 4.38 -21.87 12.66
N GLU A 191 3.42 -21.73 13.57
CA GLU A 191 3.39 -22.36 14.88
C GLU A 191 3.62 -23.87 14.70
N VAL A 192 4.76 -24.38 15.20
CA VAL A 192 5.02 -25.82 15.24
C VAL A 192 3.99 -26.41 16.19
N ALA A 193 3.06 -27.20 15.65
CA ALA A 193 2.10 -27.95 16.45
C ALA A 193 2.87 -28.80 17.48
N GLN A 194 2.83 -28.37 18.74
CA GLN A 194 3.26 -29.21 19.85
C GLN A 194 2.21 -30.32 19.97
N ASN A 195 2.55 -31.50 19.45
CA ASN A 195 1.85 -32.74 19.77
C ASN A 195 2.05 -33.03 21.25
N GLU A 196 1.14 -32.58 22.11
CA GLU A 196 0.99 -33.14 23.43
C GLU A 196 0.34 -34.52 23.29
N LYS A 197 1.18 -35.55 23.38
CA LYS A 197 0.75 -36.90 23.73
C LYS A 197 0.26 -36.88 25.18
N GLN A 198 -0.99 -37.27 25.39
CA GLN A 198 -1.43 -37.98 26.60
C GLN A 198 -2.05 -39.30 26.15
#